data_AF-A0A963CYH8-F1
#
_entry.id   AF-A0A963CYH8-F1
#
_cell.length_a   1.000
_cell.length_b   1.000
_cell.length_c   1.000
_cell.angle_alpha   90.00
_cell.angle_beta   90.00
_cell.angle_gamma   90.00
#
_symmetry.space_group_name_H-M   'P 1'
#
loop_
_entity.id
_entity.type
_entity.pdbx_description
1 polymer ?
#
loop_
_entity_poly.entity_id
_entity_poly.type
_entity_poly.pdbx_seq_one_letter_code
_entity_poly.pdbx_strand_id
1 'polypeptide(L)'
;MALARSTPGATAVGVIAGADGGRTLPWFLGYSRPAMGWKLLLRRSTLIEAQHCANLLEAAGIRAQVRNRFLAGAIGEIPPTEAWPQVWVPESQDSEAALLRLHELSSEMDRSAPDWSCPVCGERIEPQFGACWNCGHPRPAGD
;
A
#
# COMPACT_ATOMS: atom_id res chain seq x y z
N MET A 1 58.16 -1.37 -51.99
CA MET A 1 57.00 -0.76 -51.32
C MET A 1 57.21 -0.95 -49.82
N ALA A 2 57.83 0.03 -49.19
CA ALA A 2 57.17 1.10 -48.41
C ALA A 2 56.72 0.56 -47.04
N LEU A 3 57.52 0.77 -45.99
CA LEU A 3 57.37 1.82 -44.95
C LEU A 3 56.29 1.41 -43.92
N ALA A 4 56.39 1.61 -42.62
CA ALA A 4 57.37 2.15 -41.70
C ALA A 4 56.94 1.77 -40.28
N ARG A 5 57.87 1.87 -39.33
CA ARG A 5 57.73 1.63 -37.89
C ARG A 5 56.89 2.73 -37.20
N SER A 6 56.24 2.41 -36.07
CA SER A 6 56.21 3.28 -34.86
C SER A 6 55.52 2.59 -33.66
N THR A 7 56.32 2.24 -32.66
CA THR A 7 56.03 2.12 -31.20
C THR A 7 55.83 3.53 -30.57
N PRO A 8 55.66 3.73 -29.23
CA PRO A 8 55.05 2.97 -28.12
C PRO A 8 54.14 3.88 -27.21
N GLY A 9 53.61 3.34 -26.11
CA GLY A 9 53.72 4.04 -24.83
C GLY A 9 52.45 4.41 -24.03
N ALA A 10 52.60 4.22 -22.71
CA ALA A 10 51.92 4.92 -21.62
C ALA A 10 50.52 4.47 -21.19
N THR A 11 50.45 3.38 -20.43
CA THR A 11 49.44 3.21 -19.38
C THR A 11 49.78 4.20 -18.25
N ALA A 12 49.21 5.40 -18.33
CA ALA A 12 49.28 6.37 -17.25
C ALA A 12 48.39 5.89 -16.10
N VAL A 13 49.02 5.44 -15.02
CA VAL A 13 48.39 5.37 -13.69
C VAL A 13 48.21 6.82 -13.23
N GLY A 14 47.02 7.36 -13.48
CA GLY A 14 46.60 8.67 -13.01
C GLY A 14 45.78 8.54 -11.74
N VAL A 15 46.40 8.84 -10.59
CA VAL A 15 45.72 9.22 -9.36
C VAL A 15 44.90 10.48 -9.65
N ILE A 16 43.58 10.43 -9.45
CA ILE A 16 42.76 11.65 -9.44
C ILE A 16 42.43 12.03 -8.00
N ALA A 17 43.11 13.10 -7.55
CA ALA A 17 42.71 13.92 -6.43
C ALA A 17 41.34 14.56 -6.71
N GLY A 18 40.55 14.79 -5.65
CA GLY A 18 39.18 15.27 -5.75
C GLY A 18 39.06 16.73 -6.20
N ALA A 19 37.92 17.06 -6.80
CA ALA A 19 37.12 18.28 -6.62
C ALA A 19 35.94 18.23 -7.60
N ASP A 20 34.75 18.50 -7.08
CA ASP A 20 33.58 19.14 -7.72
C ASP A 20 33.25 18.81 -9.19
N GLY A 21 32.11 18.15 -9.39
CA GLY A 21 31.55 18.02 -10.73
C GLY A 21 30.40 17.03 -10.78
N GLY A 22 29.19 17.55 -11.01
CA GLY A 22 27.98 16.77 -11.22
C GLY A 22 28.21 15.60 -12.17
N ARG A 23 28.10 14.38 -11.63
CA ARG A 23 28.12 13.16 -12.45
C ARG A 23 26.72 12.97 -13.03
N THR A 24 26.54 13.33 -14.29
CA THR A 24 25.51 12.75 -15.14
C THR A 24 25.86 11.29 -15.38
N LEU A 25 25.40 10.42 -14.48
CA LEU A 25 25.55 8.98 -14.69
C LEU A 25 24.54 8.52 -15.76
N PRO A 26 24.98 7.79 -16.79
CA PRO A 26 24.08 7.24 -17.78
C PRO A 26 23.16 6.16 -17.19
N TRP A 27 21.89 6.21 -17.58
CA TRP A 27 20.79 5.39 -17.04
C TRP A 27 20.91 3.87 -17.28
N PHE A 28 21.94 3.39 -17.98
CA PHE A 28 22.13 1.99 -18.35
C PHE A 28 22.94 1.14 -17.35
N LEU A 29 23.57 1.74 -16.32
CA LEU A 29 24.17 0.98 -15.20
C LEU A 29 23.14 0.72 -14.09
N GLY A 30 22.22 -0.22 -14.34
CA GLY A 30 21.68 -1.13 -13.31
C GLY A 30 21.24 -0.59 -11.95
N TYR A 31 20.81 0.67 -11.83
CA TYR A 31 20.20 1.15 -10.60
C TYR A 31 18.76 0.64 -10.57
N SER A 32 18.55 -0.49 -9.88
CA SER A 32 17.23 -0.89 -9.41
C SER A 32 16.67 0.30 -8.64
N ARG A 33 15.68 0.99 -9.24
CA ARG A 33 15.02 2.12 -8.61
C ARG A 33 14.52 1.63 -7.26
N PRO A 34 14.99 2.17 -6.11
CA PRO A 34 14.47 1.71 -4.83
C PRO A 34 12.96 1.93 -4.88
N ALA A 35 12.18 0.88 -4.63
CA ALA A 35 10.73 0.89 -4.67
C ALA A 35 10.19 1.75 -3.51
N MET A 36 10.37 3.06 -3.65
CA MET A 36 9.98 4.12 -2.71
C MET A 36 8.78 4.91 -3.26
N GLY A 37 8.21 4.44 -4.37
CA GLY A 37 6.99 4.98 -4.94
C GLY A 37 5.75 4.44 -4.22
N TRP A 38 4.67 5.22 -4.26
CA TRP A 38 3.33 4.76 -3.92
C TRP A 38 2.55 4.66 -5.22
N LYS A 39 1.75 3.60 -5.38
CA LYS A 39 0.80 3.44 -6.47
C LYS A 39 -0.64 3.50 -5.94
N LEU A 40 -1.53 4.06 -6.75
CA LEU A 40 -2.95 4.09 -6.45
C LEU A 40 -3.52 2.68 -6.56
N LEU A 41 -4.14 2.20 -5.49
CA LEU A 41 -4.83 0.91 -5.48
C LEU A 41 -6.29 1.08 -5.92
N LEU A 42 -7.02 1.98 -5.26
CA LEU A 42 -8.45 2.21 -5.51
C LEU A 42 -8.91 3.58 -5.02
N ARG A 43 -10.09 3.99 -5.50
CA ARG A 43 -10.82 5.18 -5.04
C ARG A 43 -12.11 4.76 -4.33
N ARG A 44 -12.58 5.59 -3.39
CA ARG A 44 -13.88 5.45 -2.71
C ARG A 44 -14.58 6.80 -2.66
N SER A 45 -15.92 6.78 -2.69
CA SER A 45 -16.73 8.00 -2.66
C SER A 45 -16.76 8.65 -1.27
N THR A 46 -16.47 7.88 -0.22
CA THR A 46 -16.45 8.35 1.16
C THR A 46 -15.10 8.11 1.84
N LEU A 47 -14.75 8.98 2.80
CA LEU A 47 -13.52 8.82 3.60
C LEU A 47 -13.57 7.57 4.47
N ILE A 48 -14.76 7.25 4.99
CA ILE A 48 -14.98 6.09 5.87
C ILE A 48 -14.64 4.80 5.12
N GLU A 49 -15.15 4.62 3.90
CA GLU A 49 -14.82 3.45 3.07
C GLU A 49 -13.32 3.35 2.76
N ALA A 50 -12.69 4.47 2.36
CA ALA A 50 -11.26 4.46 2.06
C ALA A 50 -10.42 4.11 3.29
N GLN A 51 -10.78 4.63 4.46
CA GLN A 51 -10.08 4.32 5.71
C GLN A 51 -10.33 2.88 6.14
N HIS A 52 -11.55 2.37 5.97
CA HIS A 52 -11.86 0.98 6.24
C HIS A 52 -11.01 0.03 5.38
N CYS A 53 -10.91 0.28 4.06
CA CYS A 53 -10.01 -0.47 3.19
C CYS A 53 -8.54 -0.39 3.62
N ALA A 54 -8.05 0.81 4.00
CA ALA A 54 -6.68 0.96 4.48
C ALA A 54 -6.43 0.14 5.76
N ASN A 55 -7.36 0.16 6.71
CA ASN A 55 -7.26 -0.61 7.94
C ASN A 55 -7.24 -2.12 7.68
N LEU A 56 -8.07 -2.62 6.75
CA LEU A 56 -8.08 -4.04 6.37
C LEU A 56 -6.74 -4.47 5.73
N LEU A 57 -6.17 -3.63 4.86
CA LEU A 57 -4.85 -3.88 4.29
C LEU A 57 -3.77 -3.90 5.37
N GLU A 58 -3.77 -2.93 6.27
CA GLU A 58 -2.81 -2.85 7.38
C GLU A 58 -2.91 -4.06 8.32
N ALA A 59 -4.13 -4.51 8.63
CA ALA A 59 -4.37 -5.73 9.41
C ALA A 59 -3.85 -7.00 8.72
N ALA A 60 -3.83 -7.01 7.38
CA ALA A 60 -3.23 -8.07 6.57
C ALA A 60 -1.70 -7.92 6.39
N GLY A 61 -1.07 -6.94 7.05
CA GLY A 61 0.36 -6.65 6.92
C GLY A 61 0.76 -5.89 5.65
N ILE A 62 -0.22 -5.39 4.89
CA ILE A 62 -0.01 -4.61 3.67
C ILE A 62 -0.04 -3.13 4.04
N ARG A 63 1.09 -2.43 3.81
CA ARG A 63 1.13 -0.98 4.06
C ARG A 63 0.16 -0.26 3.14
N ALA A 64 -0.68 0.62 3.69
CA ALA A 64 -1.60 1.45 2.95
C ALA A 64 -1.54 2.90 3.46
N GLN A 65 -1.94 3.87 2.64
CA GLN A 65 -2.29 5.20 3.12
C GLN A 65 -3.53 5.72 2.38
N VAL A 66 -4.34 6.50 3.09
CA VAL A 66 -5.42 7.29 2.47
C VAL A 66 -4.91 8.68 2.10
N ARG A 67 -5.14 9.09 0.84
CA ARG A 67 -4.95 10.45 0.32
C ARG A 67 -6.29 11.10 0.00
N ASN A 68 -6.28 12.42 -0.23
CA ASN A 68 -7.45 13.23 -0.57
C ASN A 68 -8.53 13.24 0.52
N ARG A 69 -8.11 13.17 1.79
CA ARG A 69 -9.01 13.09 2.96
C ARG A 69 -9.91 14.31 3.13
N PHE A 70 -9.48 15.46 2.62
CA PHE A 70 -10.14 16.76 2.80
C PHE A 70 -10.63 17.39 1.50
N LEU A 71 -10.50 16.69 0.35
CA LEU A 71 -10.86 17.25 -0.95
C LEU A 71 -12.36 17.13 -1.27
N ALA A 72 -13.16 16.52 -0.40
CA ALA A 72 -14.61 16.45 -0.57
C ALA A 72 -15.25 17.85 -0.70
N GLY A 73 -14.70 18.88 -0.04
CA GLY A 73 -15.18 20.25 -0.14
C GLY A 73 -14.88 20.95 -1.47
N ALA A 74 -14.00 20.38 -2.31
CA ALA A 74 -13.69 20.88 -3.64
C ALA A 74 -14.57 20.25 -4.74
N ILE A 75 -15.48 19.35 -4.37
CA ILE A 75 -16.45 18.76 -5.32
C ILE A 75 -17.34 19.88 -5.88
N GLY A 76 -17.36 20.00 -7.21
CA GLY A 76 -18.01 21.09 -7.93
C GLY A 76 -17.02 22.00 -8.65
N GLU A 77 -15.84 22.20 -8.07
CA GLU A 77 -14.71 22.93 -8.68
C GLU A 77 -13.77 21.98 -9.43
N ILE A 78 -13.58 20.76 -8.88
CA ILE A 78 -12.79 19.70 -9.51
C ILE A 78 -13.64 18.44 -9.77
N PRO A 79 -13.24 17.59 -10.74
CA PRO A 79 -13.93 16.33 -10.98
C PRO A 79 -14.00 15.46 -9.72
N PRO A 80 -15.16 14.82 -9.43
CA PRO A 80 -15.31 13.97 -8.24
C PRO A 80 -14.24 12.88 -8.14
N THR A 81 -13.80 12.32 -9.27
CA THR A 81 -12.75 11.28 -9.32
C THR A 81 -11.39 11.76 -8.82
N GLU A 82 -11.11 13.06 -8.88
CA GLU A 82 -9.91 13.69 -8.35
C GLU A 82 -10.10 14.06 -6.87
N ALA A 83 -11.29 14.51 -6.49
CA ALA A 83 -11.64 14.85 -5.11
C ALA A 83 -11.80 13.64 -4.19
N TRP A 84 -12.19 12.48 -4.74
CA TRP A 84 -12.49 11.28 -3.96
C TRP A 84 -11.29 10.79 -3.15
N PRO A 85 -11.51 10.33 -1.91
CA PRO A 85 -10.51 9.62 -1.12
C PRO A 85 -9.89 8.45 -1.89
N GLN A 86 -8.57 8.30 -1.73
CA GLN A 86 -7.78 7.35 -2.50
C GLN A 86 -6.93 6.48 -1.57
N VAL A 87 -6.91 5.17 -1.81
CA VAL A 87 -6.06 4.22 -1.08
C VAL A 87 -4.83 3.92 -1.92
N TRP A 88 -3.65 4.12 -1.33
CA TRP A 88 -2.36 3.96 -1.97
C TRP A 88 -1.53 2.91 -1.24
N VAL A 89 -0.75 2.14 -2.00
CA VAL A 89 0.18 1.12 -1.48
C VAL A 89 1.59 1.33 -2.05
N PRO A 90 2.67 0.94 -1.36
CA PRO A 90 4.00 0.90 -1.93
C PRO A 90 4.05 0.20 -3.28
N GLU A 91 4.83 0.73 -4.21
CA GLU A 91 5.04 0.16 -5.54
C GLU A 91 5.65 -1.25 -5.48
N SER A 92 6.41 -1.55 -4.42
CA SER A 92 6.95 -2.87 -4.12
C SER A 92 5.90 -3.93 -3.74
N GLN A 93 4.70 -3.51 -3.34
CA GLN A 93 3.65 -4.47 -2.97
C GLN A 93 2.85 -4.86 -4.22
N ASP A 94 2.46 -6.13 -4.28
CA ASP A 94 1.57 -6.62 -5.32
C ASP A 94 0.16 -6.02 -5.13
N SER A 95 -0.29 -5.28 -6.14
CA SER A 95 -1.60 -4.63 -6.12
C SER A 95 -2.74 -5.62 -6.34
N GLU A 96 -2.52 -6.67 -7.12
CA GLU A 96 -3.54 -7.68 -7.38
C GLU A 96 -3.77 -8.51 -6.11
N ALA A 97 -2.70 -8.94 -5.46
CA ALA A 97 -2.78 -9.62 -4.17
C ALA A 97 -3.47 -8.76 -3.10
N ALA A 98 -3.18 -7.45 -3.06
CA ALA A 98 -3.82 -6.53 -2.12
C ALA A 98 -5.33 -6.37 -2.39
N LEU A 99 -5.74 -6.30 -3.66
CA LEU A 99 -7.16 -6.24 -4.04
C LEU A 99 -7.90 -7.54 -3.73
N LEU A 100 -7.27 -8.68 -4.01
CA LEU A 100 -7.81 -10.00 -3.68
C LEU A 100 -8.02 -10.13 -2.16
N ARG A 101 -7.02 -9.75 -1.36
CA ARG A 101 -7.13 -9.80 0.09
C ARG A 101 -8.22 -8.89 0.65
N LEU A 102 -8.38 -7.70 0.06
CA LEU A 102 -9.49 -6.81 0.40
C LEU A 102 -10.85 -7.45 0.11
N HIS A 103 -11.00 -8.07 -1.07
CA HIS A 103 -12.24 -8.74 -1.45
C HIS A 103 -12.58 -9.89 -0.50
N GLU A 104 -11.58 -10.74 -0.20
CA GLU A 104 -11.72 -11.82 0.77
C GLU A 104 -12.21 -11.27 2.11
N LEU A 105 -11.47 -10.33 2.73
CA LEU A 105 -11.79 -9.76 4.04
C LEU A 105 -13.19 -9.14 4.09
N SER A 106 -13.61 -8.44 3.03
CA SER A 106 -14.97 -7.91 2.94
C SER A 106 -16.02 -9.02 2.88
N SER A 107 -15.75 -10.09 2.12
CA SER A 107 -16.65 -11.25 2.03
C SER A 107 -16.71 -12.08 3.33
N GLU A 108 -15.63 -12.11 4.12
CA GLU A 108 -15.64 -12.81 5.41
C GLU A 108 -16.60 -12.14 6.40
N MET A 109 -16.72 -10.81 6.33
CA MET A 109 -17.66 -10.02 7.13
C MET A 109 -19.12 -10.29 6.76
N ASP A 110 -19.39 -10.58 5.49
CA ASP A 110 -20.72 -10.89 4.97
C ASP A 110 -21.16 -12.34 5.23
N ARG A 111 -20.27 -13.21 5.71
CA ARG A 111 -20.66 -14.57 6.16
C ARG A 111 -21.47 -14.44 7.45
N SER A 112 -22.79 -14.35 7.29
CA SER A 112 -23.77 -14.38 8.36
C SER A 112 -23.66 -15.69 9.15
N ALA A 113 -22.86 -15.68 10.21
CA ALA A 113 -23.01 -16.66 11.27
C ALA A 113 -24.36 -16.41 11.98
N PRO A 114 -24.96 -17.42 12.63
CA PRO A 114 -26.17 -17.19 13.41
C PRO A 114 -25.89 -16.25 14.58
N ASP A 115 -26.91 -15.48 14.97
CA ASP A 115 -26.91 -14.78 16.26
C ASP A 115 -26.62 -15.78 17.40
N TRP A 116 -25.99 -15.29 18.46
CA TRP A 116 -25.70 -16.07 19.65
C TRP A 116 -26.32 -15.42 20.89
N SER A 117 -26.70 -16.23 21.86
CA SER A 117 -27.22 -15.75 23.14
C SER A 117 -26.10 -15.69 24.16
N CYS A 118 -25.98 -14.56 24.87
CA CYS A 118 -25.02 -14.39 25.94
C CYS A 118 -25.34 -15.35 27.10
N PRO A 119 -24.39 -16.21 27.54
CA PRO A 119 -24.64 -17.16 28.62
C PRO A 119 -24.77 -16.49 30.00
N VAL A 120 -24.36 -15.21 30.13
CA VAL A 120 -24.38 -14.48 31.41
C VAL A 120 -25.64 -13.66 31.59
N CYS A 121 -26.04 -12.87 30.58
CA CYS A 121 -27.18 -11.96 30.69
C CYS A 121 -28.37 -12.34 29.80
N GLY A 122 -28.24 -13.34 28.93
CA GLY A 122 -29.32 -13.79 28.03
C GLY A 122 -29.55 -12.94 26.79
N GLU A 123 -28.79 -11.85 26.60
CA GLU A 123 -28.92 -10.95 25.45
C GLU A 123 -28.67 -11.68 24.12
N ARG A 124 -29.45 -11.36 23.08
CA ARG A 124 -29.24 -11.88 21.73
C ARG A 124 -28.26 -10.96 21.00
N ILE A 125 -27.15 -11.53 20.54
CA ILE A 125 -26.03 -10.80 19.96
C ILE A 125 -25.82 -11.26 18.52
N GLU A 126 -25.68 -10.29 17.62
CA GLU A 126 -25.40 -10.54 16.21
C GLU A 126 -24.00 -11.15 16.00
N PRO A 127 -23.80 -11.97 14.95
CA PRO A 127 -22.59 -12.76 14.73
C PRO A 127 -21.27 -11.97 14.66
N GLN A 128 -21.31 -10.71 14.23
CA GLN A 128 -20.14 -9.86 14.04
C GLN A 128 -19.46 -9.45 15.35
N PHE A 129 -20.16 -9.57 16.48
CA PHE A 129 -19.61 -9.17 17.78
C PHE A 129 -18.88 -10.32 18.46
N GLY A 130 -17.62 -10.07 18.82
CA GLY A 130 -16.79 -11.00 19.61
C GLY A 130 -17.09 -11.00 21.11
N ALA A 131 -17.97 -10.10 21.59
CA ALA A 131 -18.38 -9.99 22.98
C ALA A 131 -19.80 -9.44 23.09
N CYS A 132 -20.49 -9.74 24.19
CA CYS A 132 -21.82 -9.23 24.49
C CYS A 132 -21.77 -7.71 24.72
N TRP A 133 -22.54 -6.93 23.97
CA TRP A 133 -22.57 -5.47 24.13
C TRP A 133 -23.19 -5.02 25.46
N ASN A 134 -24.05 -5.85 26.07
CA ASN A 134 -24.73 -5.52 27.32
C ASN A 134 -23.83 -5.78 28.56
N CYS A 135 -23.07 -6.89 28.58
CA CYS A 135 -22.28 -7.27 29.77
C CYS A 135 -20.77 -7.45 29.53
N GLY A 136 -20.30 -7.36 28.30
CA GLY A 136 -18.88 -7.52 27.93
C GLY A 136 -18.37 -8.96 27.91
N HIS A 137 -19.19 -9.97 28.21
CA HIS A 137 -18.76 -11.36 28.21
C HIS A 137 -18.32 -11.78 26.79
N PRO A 138 -17.13 -12.38 26.61
CA PRO A 138 -16.65 -12.82 25.30
C PRO A 138 -17.57 -13.88 24.70
N ARG A 139 -17.66 -13.90 23.36
CA ARG A 139 -18.40 -14.93 22.65
C ARG A 139 -17.82 -16.30 22.99
N PRO A 140 -18.63 -17.28 23.44
CA PRO A 140 -18.14 -18.63 23.65
C PRO A 140 -17.63 -19.21 22.32
N ALA A 141 -16.44 -19.84 22.35
CA ALA A 141 -15.95 -20.60 21.21
C ALA A 141 -16.92 -21.76 20.97
N GLY A 142 -17.46 -21.89 19.76
CA GLY A 142 -18.31 -23.03 19.41
C GLY A 142 -17.45 -24.30 19.34
N ASP A 143 -17.94 -25.38 19.96
CA ASP A 143 -17.39 -26.73 19.85
C ASP A 143 -17.71 -27.37 18.48
#